data_AF-A0A382G4N2-F1
#
_entry.id   AF-A0A382G4N2-F1
#
_cell.length_a   1.000
_cell.length_b   1.000
_cell.length_c   1.000
_cell.angle_alpha   90.00
_cell.angle_beta   90.00
_cell.angle_gamma   90.00
#
_symmetry.space_group_name_H-M   'P 1'
#
loop_
_entity.id
_entity.type
_entity.pdbx_description
1 polymer ?
#
loop_
_entity_poly.entity_id
_entity_poly.type
_entity_poly.pdbx_seq_one_letter_code
_entity_poly.pdbx_strand_id
1 'polypeptide(L)'
;MAYTLATAVVFGSVILFCALISLPFWLMWNWLIPTIFGLPEITWLQAFGLWTFLVLIRSSNFKYKDVFNIKKDTDGTESSPFGDLSWNQWVEQVRKKYQA
;
A
#
# COMPACT_ATOMS: atom_id res chain seq x y z
N MET A 1 2.51 29.21 -29.16
CA MET A 1 1.39 28.30 -29.53
C MET A 1 1.82 26.84 -29.70
N ALA A 2 2.98 26.53 -30.30
CA ALA A 2 3.42 25.15 -30.47
C ALA A 2 3.66 24.41 -29.12
N TYR A 3 4.30 25.06 -28.15
CA TYR A 3 4.58 24.45 -26.84
C TYR A 3 3.33 24.12 -26.04
N THR A 4 2.32 25.01 -26.04
CA THR A 4 1.04 24.76 -25.37
C THR A 4 0.29 23.58 -25.96
N LEU A 5 0.33 23.40 -27.29
CA LEU A 5 -0.26 22.24 -27.96
C LEU A 5 0.53 20.96 -27.62
N ALA A 6 1.85 21.01 -27.65
CA ALA A 6 2.70 19.87 -27.28
C ALA A 6 2.44 19.41 -25.84
N THR A 7 2.38 20.33 -24.88
CA THR A 7 2.06 20.01 -23.49
C THR A 7 0.65 19.41 -23.36
N ALA A 8 -0.35 19.97 -24.05
CA ALA A 8 -1.72 19.43 -24.03
C ALA A 8 -1.80 18.00 -24.59
N VAL A 9 -1.06 17.70 -25.66
CA VAL A 9 -1.02 16.35 -26.27
C VAL A 9 -0.33 15.35 -25.34
N VAL A 10 0.77 15.74 -24.69
CA VAL A 10 1.45 14.88 -23.71
C VAL A 10 0.54 14.58 -22.52
N PHE A 11 -0.09 15.59 -21.92
CA PHE A 11 -1.01 15.37 -20.80
C PHE A 11 -2.24 14.55 -21.23
N GLY A 12 -2.84 14.86 -22.37
CA GLY A 12 -4.00 14.14 -22.88
C GLY A 12 -3.70 12.67 -23.18
N SER A 13 -2.56 12.38 -23.79
CA SER A 13 -2.14 10.99 -24.07
C SER A 13 -1.82 10.21 -22.78
N VAL A 14 -1.17 10.82 -21.79
CA VAL A 14 -0.90 10.19 -20.49
C VAL A 14 -2.20 9.86 -19.76
N ILE A 15 -3.17 10.77 -19.75
CA ILE A 15 -4.48 10.55 -19.13
C ILE A 15 -5.23 9.42 -19.85
N LEU A 16 -5.24 9.41 -21.19
CA LEU A 16 -5.84 8.34 -21.99
C LEU A 16 -5.19 6.99 -21.70
N PHE A 17 -3.86 6.95 -21.60
CA PHE A 17 -3.12 5.71 -21.32
C PHE A 17 -3.43 5.17 -19.92
N CYS A 18 -3.49 6.06 -18.91
CA CYS A 18 -3.93 5.69 -17.56
C CYS A 18 -5.38 5.21 -17.53
N ALA A 19 -6.28 5.84 -18.29
CA ALA A 19 -7.68 5.41 -18.40
C ALA A 19 -7.82 4.03 -19.05
N LEU A 20 -7.04 3.76 -20.10
CA LEU A 20 -7.00 2.46 -20.79
C LEU A 20 -6.43 1.35 -19.90
N ILE A 21 -5.43 1.64 -19.07
CA ILE A 21 -4.88 0.68 -18.10
C ILE A 21 -5.84 0.45 -16.92
N SER A 22 -6.64 1.46 -16.56
CA SER A 22 -7.65 1.34 -15.51
C SER A 22 -8.82 0.44 -15.88
N LEU A 23 -9.11 0.25 -17.18
CA LEU A 23 -10.17 -0.64 -17.67
C LEU A 23 -9.97 -2.13 -17.29
N PRO A 24 -8.84 -2.79 -17.60
CA PRO A 24 -8.63 -4.18 -17.20
C PRO A 24 -8.56 -4.33 -15.68
N PHE A 25 -8.10 -3.30 -14.95
CA PHE A 25 -8.11 -3.30 -13.47
C PHE A 25 -9.54 -3.28 -12.91
N TRP A 26 -10.42 -2.45 -13.47
CA TRP A 26 -11.85 -2.41 -13.11
C TRP A 26 -12.56 -3.73 -13.45
N LEU A 27 -12.34 -4.27 -14.64
CA LEU A 27 -12.92 -5.54 -15.08
C LEU A 27 -12.48 -6.71 -14.18
N MET A 28 -11.18 -6.78 -13.88
CA MET A 28 -10.62 -7.81 -13.00
C MET A 28 -11.15 -7.68 -11.57
N TRP A 29 -11.35 -6.45 -11.08
CA TRP A 29 -11.92 -6.22 -9.75
C TRP A 29 -13.37 -6.70 -9.69
N ASN A 30 -14.23 -6.26 -10.60
CA ASN A 30 -15.64 -6.69 -10.62
C ASN A 30 -15.80 -8.20 -10.82
N TRP A 31 -14.81 -8.87 -11.41
CA TRP A 31 -14.87 -10.32 -11.61
C TRP A 31 -14.35 -11.13 -10.42
N LEU A 32 -13.17 -10.79 -9.86
CA LEU A 32 -12.55 -11.59 -8.80
C LEU A 32 -12.97 -11.18 -7.39
N ILE A 33 -12.96 -9.88 -7.08
CA ILE A 33 -13.05 -9.42 -5.69
C ILE A 33 -14.45 -9.62 -5.09
N PRO A 34 -15.56 -9.27 -5.77
CA PRO A 34 -16.91 -9.57 -5.30
C PRO A 34 -17.13 -11.07 -5.10
N THR A 35 -16.66 -11.88 -6.06
CA THR A 35 -16.88 -13.34 -6.07
C THR A 35 -16.09 -14.07 -4.97
N ILE A 36 -14.86 -13.64 -4.68
CA ILE A 36 -13.97 -14.32 -3.73
C ILE A 36 -14.10 -13.74 -2.30
N PHE A 37 -14.32 -12.43 -2.18
CA PHE A 37 -14.31 -11.73 -0.88
C PHE A 37 -15.68 -11.18 -0.43
N GLY A 38 -16.72 -11.27 -1.25
CA GLY A 38 -18.06 -10.76 -0.91
C GLY A 38 -18.14 -9.23 -0.78
N LEU A 39 -17.17 -8.52 -1.36
CA LEU A 39 -17.10 -7.05 -1.34
C LEU A 39 -17.97 -6.45 -2.46
N PRO A 40 -18.56 -5.25 -2.24
CA PRO A 40 -19.34 -4.57 -3.26
C PRO A 40 -18.48 -4.20 -4.48
N GLU A 41 -19.10 -4.22 -5.67
CA GLU A 41 -18.48 -3.75 -6.91
C GLU A 41 -18.01 -2.30 -6.78
N ILE A 42 -16.86 -2.00 -7.37
CA ILE A 42 -16.32 -0.65 -7.37
C ILE A 42 -16.65 0.05 -8.67
N THR A 43 -16.87 1.35 -8.60
CA THR A 43 -17.01 2.19 -9.80
C THR A 43 -15.65 2.41 -10.48
N TRP A 44 -15.67 2.80 -11.75
CA TRP A 44 -14.44 3.07 -12.50
C TRP A 44 -13.54 4.12 -11.83
N LEU A 45 -14.15 5.16 -11.22
CA LEU A 45 -13.41 6.21 -10.51
C LEU A 45 -12.77 5.69 -9.21
N GLN A 46 -13.40 4.73 -8.51
CA GLN A 46 -12.79 4.06 -7.36
C GLN A 46 -11.63 3.16 -7.78
N ALA A 47 -11.77 2.43 -8.89
CA ALA A 47 -10.70 1.61 -9.45
C ALA A 47 -9.50 2.46 -9.86
N PHE A 48 -9.75 3.63 -10.48
CA PHE A 48 -8.71 4.61 -10.78
C PHE A 48 -8.03 5.14 -9.51
N GLY A 49 -8.81 5.55 -8.49
CA GLY A 49 -8.28 6.02 -7.22
C GLY A 49 -7.41 5.00 -6.50
N LEU A 50 -7.83 3.73 -6.46
CA LEU A 50 -7.05 2.61 -5.92
C LEU A 50 -5.76 2.38 -6.68
N TRP A 51 -5.82 2.41 -8.02
CA TRP A 51 -4.64 2.26 -8.87
C TRP A 51 -3.65 3.42 -8.69
N THR A 52 -4.14 4.66 -8.67
CA THR A 52 -3.32 5.84 -8.37
C THR A 52 -2.71 5.76 -6.97
N PHE A 53 -3.47 5.31 -5.97
CA PHE A 53 -2.97 5.13 -4.60
C PHE A 53 -1.86 4.06 -4.54
N LEU A 54 -2.03 2.94 -5.25
CA LEU A 54 -1.00 1.89 -5.35
C LEU A 54 0.28 2.42 -6.01
N VAL A 55 0.15 3.18 -7.10
CA VAL A 55 1.28 3.82 -7.79
C VAL A 55 1.93 4.88 -6.91
N LEU A 56 1.14 5.66 -6.17
CA LEU A 56 1.62 6.67 -5.23
C LEU A 56 2.43 6.02 -4.12
N ILE A 57 1.92 4.95 -3.50
CA ILE A 57 2.63 4.18 -2.47
C ILE A 57 3.93 3.58 -3.04
N ARG A 58 3.88 3.01 -4.25
CA ARG A 58 5.06 2.44 -4.90
C ARG A 58 6.10 3.51 -5.27
N SER A 59 5.64 4.67 -5.72
CA SER A 59 6.48 5.81 -6.12
C SER A 59 7.02 6.57 -4.92
N SER A 60 6.30 6.57 -3.80
CA SER A 60 6.87 6.93 -2.52
C SER A 60 7.83 5.82 -2.14
N ASN A 61 9.06 5.92 -2.62
CA ASN A 61 10.22 5.24 -2.06
C ASN A 61 10.43 5.82 -0.66
N PHE A 62 9.46 5.57 0.23
CA PHE A 62 9.48 5.98 1.62
C PHE A 62 10.74 5.33 2.15
N LYS A 63 11.79 6.14 2.30
CA LYS A 63 13.03 5.69 2.89
C LYS A 63 12.69 5.43 4.35
N TYR A 64 12.19 4.23 4.64
CA TYR A 64 11.93 3.78 6.00
C TYR A 64 13.18 4.01 6.86
N LYS A 65 14.38 3.86 6.26
CA LYS A 65 15.65 4.21 6.88
C LYS A 65 15.72 5.65 7.39
N ASP A 66 15.13 6.65 6.72
CA ASP A 66 15.21 8.05 7.12
C ASP A 66 14.25 8.38 8.28
N VAL A 67 13.08 7.73 8.33
CA VAL A 67 12.12 7.85 9.44
C VAL A 67 12.67 7.20 10.73
N PHE A 68 13.43 6.11 10.58
CA PHE A 68 14.13 5.45 11.70
C PHE A 68 15.56 5.99 11.93
N ASN A 69 16.03 6.97 11.15
CA ASN A 69 17.29 7.70 11.39
C ASN A 69 17.08 8.98 12.21
N ILE A 70 15.97 9.09 12.95
CA ILE A 70 15.84 10.05 14.05
C ILE A 70 16.84 9.59 15.12
N LYS A 71 18.08 10.06 15.00
CA LYS A 71 19.17 10.06 16.00
C LYS A 71 19.27 8.81 16.88
N LYS A 72 20.09 7.84 16.47
CA LYS A 72 20.88 7.04 17.42
C LYS A 72 22.06 7.85 17.96
N ASP A 73 21.78 9.01 18.52
CA ASP A 73 22.73 9.74 19.36
C ASP A 73 22.48 9.36 20.82
N THR A 74 22.54 8.08 21.15
CA THR A 74 22.86 7.64 22.52
C THR A 74 23.58 6.30 22.44
N ASP A 75 24.77 6.38 23.00
CA ASP A 75 25.77 5.37 23.27
C ASP A 75 25.18 4.04 23.76
N GLY A 76 25.87 2.94 23.47
CA GLY A 76 25.41 1.60 23.78
C GLY A 76 25.28 1.39 25.29
N THR A 77 24.06 1.11 25.76
CA THR A 77 23.70 0.23 26.89
C THR A 77 22.26 0.51 27.29
N GLU A 78 21.27 0.11 26.49
CA GLU A 78 19.88 0.07 26.98
C GLU A 78 19.05 -0.93 26.16
N SER A 79 18.63 -1.99 26.84
CA SER A 79 17.69 -2.99 26.35
C SER A 79 16.33 -2.33 26.07
N SER A 80 15.75 -2.61 24.90
CA SER A 80 14.42 -2.10 24.53
C SER A 80 13.36 -2.57 25.54
N PRO A 81 12.54 -1.68 26.14
CA PRO A 81 11.61 -2.01 27.22
C PRO A 81 10.40 -2.87 26.81
N PHE A 82 10.29 -3.24 25.52
CA PHE A 82 9.24 -4.13 25.01
C PHE A 82 9.82 -5.19 24.04
N GLY A 83 11.13 -5.44 24.11
CA GLY A 83 11.87 -6.11 23.04
C GLY A 83 11.73 -7.62 22.88
N ASP A 84 11.54 -8.40 23.96
CA ASP A 84 11.79 -9.87 23.86
C ASP A 84 10.73 -10.78 24.51
N LEU A 85 9.59 -10.26 24.98
CA LEU A 85 8.71 -11.03 25.89
C LEU A 85 7.23 -11.18 25.51
N SER A 86 6.71 -10.61 24.42
CA SER A 86 5.27 -10.73 24.10
C SER A 86 4.87 -12.04 23.40
N TRP A 87 5.66 -12.49 22.42
CA TRP A 87 5.32 -13.65 21.59
C TRP A 87 5.40 -14.97 22.37
N ASN A 88 6.46 -15.13 23.17
CA ASN A 88 6.65 -16.33 23.99
C ASN A 88 5.55 -16.45 25.06
N GLN A 89 5.17 -15.34 25.70
CA GLN A 89 4.07 -15.33 26.67
C GLN A 89 2.73 -15.67 26.05
N TRP A 90 2.44 -15.17 24.84
CA TRP A 90 1.22 -15.51 24.11
C TRP A 90 1.16 -17.01 23.77
N VAL A 91 2.26 -17.57 23.27
CA VAL A 91 2.34 -19.00 22.93
C VAL A 91 2.13 -19.88 24.17
N GLU A 92 2.71 -19.50 25.32
CA GLU A 92 2.53 -20.24 26.57
C GLU A 92 1.08 -20.21 27.08
N GLN A 93 0.40 -19.06 26.96
CA GLN A 93 -1.02 -18.95 27.35
C GLN A 93 -1.92 -19.83 26.49
N VAL A 94 -1.70 -19.83 25.17
CA VAL A 94 -2.44 -20.68 24.24
C VAL A 94 -2.18 -22.14 24.57
N ARG A 95 -0.91 -22.55 24.73
CA ARG A 95 -0.56 -23.94 25.09
C ARG A 95 -1.23 -24.39 26.39
N LYS A 96 -1.25 -23.55 27.43
CA LYS A 96 -1.93 -23.86 28.70
C LYS A 96 -3.45 -24.04 28.56
N LYS A 97 -4.11 -23.27 27.69
CA LYS A 97 -5.56 -23.39 27.48
C LYS A 97 -6.00 -24.69 26.80
N TYR A 98 -5.13 -25.31 26.01
CA TYR A 98 -5.45 -26.54 25.26
C TYR A 98 -4.93 -27.82 25.93
N GLN A 99 -4.13 -27.70 27.00
CA GLN A 99 -3.65 -28.83 27.79
C GLN A 99 -4.43 -29.03 29.11
N ALA A 100 -5.48 -28.23 29.35
CA ALA A 100 -6.40 -28.35 30.47
C ALA A 100 -7.73 -28.99 30.04
#